data_AF-A0A1B7MW35-F1
#
_entry.id   AF-A0A1B7MW35-F1
#
_cell.length_a   1.000
_cell.length_b   1.000
_cell.length_c   1.000
_cell.angle_alpha   90.00
_cell.angle_beta   90.00
_cell.angle_gamma   90.00
#
_symmetry.space_group_name_H-M   'P 1'
#
loop_
_entity.id
_entity.type
_entity.pdbx_description
1 polymer ?
#
loop_
_entity_poly.entity_id
_entity_poly.type
_entity_poly.pdbx_seq_one_letter_code
_entity_poly.pdbx_strand_id
1 'polypeptide(L)'
;MGNDGGSIPDRRDLVRNKPKAEQADKANQTRARWFFCALSKRPLQEPIVSCALGKLYNKDAIIEYLLDKTAYGDGGKICGHIRSLKDIKVLKLTPRSPPPPPDSSADVARFVCPLTFKEMNGGQPFVYILSCGCVFSQSGLRTVLGSSSPHNGNDATADESNGSSSVKDEQLEVCPQCATKFSKSSDIFMLNPSLEEEERMRVVMELHRSREPVKKSKKRKAGADVDEAAAKKKKGSPEDHPLSPAPGLNPKISAASRSLAESLAAEETKRKAGMSDAVKSLYRGKNDAPRKETFMTMGTFTRYA
;
A
#
# COMPACT_ATOMS: atom_id res chain seq x y z
N MET A 1 75.08 -18.90 -1.90
CA MET A 1 74.09 -18.61 -2.96
C MET A 1 73.31 -19.89 -3.19
N GLY A 2 71.99 -20.02 -3.04
CA GLY A 2 70.93 -19.13 -2.58
C GLY A 2 69.94 -19.95 -1.76
N ASN A 3 69.40 -19.34 -0.72
CA ASN A 3 68.36 -19.91 0.12
C ASN A 3 67.05 -19.82 -0.66
N ASP A 4 66.70 -20.88 -1.39
CA ASP A 4 65.41 -21.00 -2.07
C ASP A 4 64.37 -21.31 -1.00
N GLY A 5 63.80 -20.23 -0.46
CA GLY A 5 62.81 -20.24 0.60
C GLY A 5 61.57 -20.97 0.11
N GLY A 6 61.50 -22.27 0.41
CA GLY A 6 60.31 -23.08 0.23
C GLY A 6 59.13 -22.32 0.82
N SER A 7 58.22 -21.90 -0.05
CA SER A 7 56.97 -21.27 0.32
C SER A 7 56.23 -22.22 1.25
N ILE A 8 56.26 -21.93 2.55
CA ILE A 8 55.50 -22.69 3.55
C ILE A 8 54.03 -22.53 3.15
N PRO A 9 53.32 -23.61 2.82
CA PRO A 9 51.93 -23.51 2.41
C PRO A 9 51.14 -22.93 3.58
N ASP A 10 50.50 -21.78 3.34
CA ASP A 10 49.68 -21.14 4.35
C ASP A 10 48.48 -22.03 4.66
N ARG A 11 47.93 -21.95 5.88
CA ARG A 11 46.72 -22.70 6.28
C ARG A 11 45.53 -22.50 5.32
N ARG A 12 45.54 -21.41 4.57
CA ARG A 12 44.56 -21.03 3.55
C ARG A 12 44.65 -21.90 2.29
N ASP A 13 45.82 -22.46 1.98
CA ASP A 13 46.07 -23.36 0.85
C ASP A 13 45.82 -24.83 1.25
N LEU A 14 46.10 -25.18 2.51
CA LEU A 14 45.86 -26.53 3.05
C LEU A 14 44.38 -26.80 3.38
N VAL A 15 43.60 -25.76 3.67
CA VAL A 15 42.17 -25.87 4.00
C VAL A 15 41.35 -25.30 2.86
N ARG A 16 40.67 -26.18 2.13
CA ARG A 16 39.73 -25.83 1.08
C ARG A 16 38.54 -25.09 1.68
N ASN A 17 38.64 -23.76 1.78
CA ASN A 17 37.54 -22.93 2.25
C ASN A 17 36.34 -23.09 1.31
N LYS A 18 35.17 -23.36 1.90
CA LYS A 18 33.93 -23.57 1.13
C LYS A 18 33.59 -22.25 0.42
N PRO A 19 33.40 -22.25 -0.92
CA PRO A 19 33.13 -21.03 -1.66
C PRO A 19 31.82 -20.37 -1.18
N LYS A 20 31.83 -19.03 -1.15
CA LYS A 20 30.76 -18.17 -0.61
C LYS A 20 29.45 -18.39 -1.36
N ALA A 21 28.51 -19.12 -0.76
CA ALA A 21 27.20 -19.43 -1.37
C ALA A 21 26.27 -18.20 -1.50
N GLU A 22 26.41 -17.21 -0.62
CA GLU A 22 25.50 -16.05 -0.53
C GLU A 22 25.37 -15.22 -1.82
N GLN A 23 26.42 -15.17 -2.66
CA GLN A 23 26.40 -14.34 -3.86
C GLN A 23 25.63 -14.98 -5.02
N ALA A 24 25.66 -16.31 -5.12
CA ALA A 24 24.86 -17.06 -6.09
C ALA A 24 23.35 -16.92 -5.78
N ASP A 25 23.00 -16.89 -4.50
CA ASP A 25 21.60 -16.77 -4.05
C ASP A 25 20.98 -15.43 -4.44
N LYS A 26 21.70 -14.30 -4.29
CA LYS A 26 21.17 -12.97 -4.63
C LYS A 26 20.92 -12.80 -6.13
N ALA A 27 21.84 -13.30 -6.96
CA ALA A 27 21.68 -13.26 -8.41
C ALA A 27 20.48 -14.13 -8.86
N ASN A 28 20.34 -15.32 -8.26
CA ASN A 28 19.22 -16.21 -8.56
C ASN A 28 17.87 -15.65 -8.10
N GLN A 29 17.80 -15.02 -6.93
CA GLN A 29 16.59 -14.33 -6.46
C GLN A 29 16.18 -13.18 -7.38
N THR A 30 17.16 -12.43 -7.89
CA THR A 30 16.90 -11.36 -8.86
C THR A 30 16.31 -11.96 -10.14
N ARG A 31 16.94 -13.00 -10.70
CA ARG A 31 16.40 -13.72 -11.86
C ARG A 31 14.98 -14.25 -11.61
N ALA A 32 14.74 -14.88 -10.45
CA ALA A 32 13.42 -15.38 -10.09
C ALA A 32 12.34 -14.29 -10.13
N ARG A 33 12.64 -13.07 -9.64
CA ARG A 33 11.71 -11.93 -9.62
C ARG A 33 11.39 -11.37 -11.00
N TRP A 34 12.33 -11.41 -11.94
CA TRP A 34 12.19 -10.78 -13.26
C TRP A 34 11.72 -11.73 -14.36
N PHE A 35 11.98 -13.02 -14.23
CA PHE A 35 11.63 -14.02 -15.26
C PHE A 35 10.40 -14.86 -14.93
N PHE A 36 10.05 -14.99 -13.64
CA PHE A 36 9.00 -15.89 -13.18
C PHE A 36 7.89 -15.14 -12.45
N CYS A 37 6.68 -15.70 -12.54
CA CYS A 37 5.52 -15.24 -11.80
C CYS A 37 5.76 -15.43 -10.29
N ALA A 38 5.55 -14.38 -9.51
CA ALA A 38 5.77 -14.43 -8.06
C ALA A 38 4.87 -15.44 -7.35
N LEU A 39 3.69 -15.74 -7.91
CA LEU A 39 2.73 -16.70 -7.36
C LEU A 39 2.97 -18.12 -7.90
N SER A 40 2.78 -18.34 -9.20
CA SER A 40 2.81 -19.68 -9.80
C SER A 40 4.22 -20.22 -10.08
N LYS A 41 5.27 -19.39 -9.95
CA LYS A 41 6.67 -19.70 -10.32
C LYS A 41 6.87 -20.17 -11.76
N ARG A 42 5.86 -20.05 -12.61
CA ARG A 42 5.94 -20.27 -14.06
C ARG A 42 6.63 -19.08 -14.72
N PRO A 43 7.27 -19.25 -15.89
CA PRO A 43 7.83 -18.13 -16.63
C PRO A 43 6.76 -17.08 -16.94
N LEU A 44 7.16 -15.81 -16.94
CA LEU A 44 6.25 -14.71 -17.24
C LEU A 44 5.78 -14.79 -18.70
N GLN A 45 4.45 -14.79 -18.88
CA GLN A 45 3.79 -14.84 -20.17
C GLN A 45 2.77 -13.71 -20.26
N GLU A 46 2.68 -13.07 -21.43
CA GLU A 46 1.67 -12.04 -21.67
C GLU A 46 0.27 -12.69 -21.68
N PRO A 47 -0.74 -12.10 -20.99
CA PRO A 47 -0.73 -10.81 -20.31
C PRO A 47 -0.10 -10.85 -18.90
N ILE A 48 0.90 -9.98 -18.69
CA ILE A 48 1.60 -9.81 -17.40
C ILE A 48 0.93 -8.70 -16.61
N VAL A 49 0.84 -8.88 -15.30
CA VAL A 49 0.21 -7.93 -14.40
C VAL A 49 1.08 -7.62 -13.19
N SER A 50 0.97 -6.41 -12.66
CA SER A 50 1.65 -5.96 -11.45
C SER A 50 0.68 -5.59 -10.35
N CYS A 51 1.06 -5.86 -9.09
CA CYS A 51 0.37 -5.32 -7.92
C CYS A 51 0.94 -3.95 -7.52
N ALA A 52 0.32 -3.28 -6.55
CA ALA A 52 0.84 -2.00 -6.05
C ALA A 52 2.16 -2.12 -5.27
N LEU A 53 2.61 -3.33 -4.92
CA LEU A 53 3.96 -3.59 -4.38
C LEU A 53 5.02 -3.77 -5.47
N GLY A 54 4.63 -3.69 -6.75
CA GLY A 54 5.55 -3.84 -7.88
C GLY A 54 5.91 -5.29 -8.24
N LYS A 55 5.27 -6.29 -7.62
CA LYS A 55 5.50 -7.71 -7.96
C LYS A 55 4.82 -8.06 -9.28
N LEU A 56 5.47 -8.91 -10.06
CA LEU A 56 5.00 -9.39 -11.35
C LEU A 56 4.28 -10.74 -11.23
N TYR A 57 3.18 -10.86 -11.95
CA TYR A 57 2.37 -12.07 -11.99
C TYR A 57 1.85 -12.33 -13.40
N ASN A 58 1.57 -13.60 -13.70
CA ASN A 58 0.73 -13.96 -14.84
C ASN A 58 -0.73 -13.71 -14.48
N LYS A 59 -1.48 -13.10 -15.40
CA LYS A 59 -2.90 -12.77 -15.16
C LYS A 59 -3.71 -14.00 -14.78
N ASP A 60 -3.45 -15.12 -15.44
CA ASP A 60 -4.17 -16.38 -15.25
C ASP A 60 -3.97 -16.92 -13.83
N ALA A 61 -2.74 -16.91 -13.32
CA ALA A 61 -2.41 -17.39 -11.98
C ALA A 61 -3.10 -16.55 -10.88
N ILE A 62 -3.22 -15.24 -11.08
CA ILE A 62 -3.97 -14.38 -10.16
C ILE A 62 -5.46 -14.70 -10.21
N ILE A 63 -6.02 -14.90 -11.40
CA ILE A 63 -7.45 -15.20 -11.54
C ILE A 63 -7.76 -16.52 -10.84
N GLU A 64 -6.95 -17.55 -11.07
CA GLU A 64 -7.03 -18.83 -10.36
C GLU A 64 -6.99 -18.64 -8.84
N TYR A 65 -6.06 -17.82 -8.33
CA TYR A 65 -5.96 -17.55 -6.88
C TYR A 65 -7.12 -16.73 -6.31
N LEU A 66 -7.70 -15.80 -7.08
CA LEU A 66 -8.85 -15.02 -6.65
C LEU A 66 -10.14 -15.87 -6.64
N LEU A 67 -10.21 -16.89 -7.48
CA LEU A 67 -11.28 -17.90 -7.48
C LEU A 67 -11.10 -18.87 -6.32
N ASP A 68 -9.90 -19.41 -6.14
CA ASP A 68 -9.53 -20.31 -5.06
C ASP A 68 -8.24 -19.86 -4.37
N LYS A 69 -8.40 -19.32 -3.15
CA LYS A 69 -7.27 -18.85 -2.34
C LYS A 69 -6.37 -19.98 -1.84
N THR A 70 -6.82 -21.23 -1.93
CA THR A 70 -6.08 -22.41 -1.51
C THR A 70 -5.30 -23.07 -2.65
N ALA A 71 -5.52 -22.65 -3.91
CA ALA A 71 -4.84 -23.19 -5.09
C ALA A 71 -3.30 -23.07 -5.00
N TYR A 72 -2.81 -22.05 -4.29
CA TYR A 72 -1.38 -21.82 -4.08
C TYR A 72 -1.09 -21.76 -2.58
N GLY A 73 -0.33 -22.72 -2.05
CA GLY A 73 -0.07 -22.85 -0.62
C GLY A 73 0.65 -21.64 0.01
N ASP A 74 1.47 -20.93 -0.77
CA ASP A 74 2.16 -19.69 -0.38
C ASP A 74 1.42 -18.41 -0.79
N GLY A 75 0.26 -18.53 -1.45
CA GLY A 75 -0.51 -17.40 -2.00
C GLY A 75 -0.87 -16.35 -0.94
N GLY A 76 -1.36 -16.78 0.23
CA GLY A 76 -1.72 -15.86 1.31
C GLY A 76 -0.59 -14.93 1.76
N LYS A 77 0.67 -15.39 1.72
CA LYS A 77 1.84 -14.57 2.10
C LYS A 77 2.29 -13.65 0.97
N ILE A 78 2.17 -14.10 -0.27
CA ILE A 78 2.69 -13.38 -1.44
C ILE A 78 1.69 -12.35 -1.97
N CYS A 79 0.42 -12.74 -2.09
CA CYS A 79 -0.67 -11.95 -2.65
C CYS A 79 -1.82 -11.71 -1.66
N GLY A 80 -1.60 -11.87 -0.34
CA GLY A 80 -2.60 -11.56 0.69
C GLY A 80 -3.13 -10.12 0.64
N HIS A 81 -2.36 -9.20 0.06
CA HIS A 81 -2.80 -7.84 -0.19
C HIS A 81 -3.79 -7.73 -1.35
N ILE A 82 -3.82 -8.63 -2.33
CA ILE A 82 -4.70 -8.53 -3.50
C ILE A 82 -6.10 -9.03 -3.14
N ARG A 83 -7.12 -8.19 -3.27
CA ARG A 83 -8.53 -8.53 -2.95
C ARG A 83 -9.38 -8.68 -4.20
N SER A 84 -9.06 -7.91 -5.24
CA SER A 84 -9.81 -7.89 -6.49
C SER A 84 -8.91 -7.56 -7.68
N LEU A 85 -9.43 -7.73 -8.90
CA LEU A 85 -8.74 -7.35 -10.14
C LEU A 85 -8.45 -5.84 -10.25
N LYS A 86 -8.99 -5.00 -9.35
CA LYS A 86 -8.70 -3.56 -9.30
C LYS A 86 -7.36 -3.25 -8.64
N ASP A 87 -6.89 -4.14 -7.76
CA ASP A 87 -5.61 -3.98 -7.05
C ASP A 87 -4.40 -4.27 -7.95
N ILE A 88 -4.66 -4.62 -9.21
CA ILE A 88 -3.69 -5.12 -10.17
C ILE A 88 -3.81 -4.34 -11.46
N LYS A 89 -2.66 -4.04 -12.08
CA LYS A 89 -2.60 -3.38 -13.38
C LYS A 89 -2.00 -4.31 -14.42
N VAL A 90 -2.64 -4.40 -15.59
CA VAL A 90 -2.06 -5.09 -16.76
C VAL A 90 -0.96 -4.23 -17.35
N LEU A 91 0.22 -4.82 -17.49
CA LEU A 91 1.40 -4.16 -18.03
C LEU A 91 1.47 -4.29 -19.55
N LYS A 92 1.87 -3.22 -20.22
CA LYS A 92 2.18 -3.17 -21.66
C LYS A 92 3.70 -3.20 -21.81
N LEU A 93 4.24 -4.42 -21.83
CA LEU A 93 5.65 -4.67 -22.04
C LEU A 93 5.97 -4.70 -23.53
N THR A 94 7.19 -4.32 -23.91
CA THR A 94 7.66 -4.42 -25.29
C THR A 94 8.51 -5.68 -25.41
N PRO A 95 8.13 -6.67 -26.26
CA PRO A 95 8.92 -7.86 -26.46
C PRO A 95 10.24 -7.52 -27.15
N ARG A 96 11.30 -8.27 -26.85
CA ARG A 96 12.56 -8.19 -27.59
C ARG A 96 12.34 -8.66 -29.03
N SER A 97 12.96 -7.95 -29.98
CA SER A 97 13.12 -8.42 -31.36
C SER A 97 14.62 -8.58 -31.66
N PRO A 98 15.08 -9.76 -32.10
CA PRO A 98 14.33 -11.01 -32.26
C PRO A 98 13.93 -11.63 -30.91
N PRO A 99 12.86 -12.43 -30.86
CA PRO A 99 12.49 -13.15 -29.65
C PRO A 99 13.61 -14.14 -29.27
N PRO A 100 13.89 -14.33 -27.97
CA PRO A 100 14.84 -15.35 -27.54
C PRO A 100 14.32 -16.74 -27.96
N PRO A 101 15.19 -17.65 -28.42
CA PRO A 101 14.76 -18.99 -28.79
C PRO A 101 14.25 -19.73 -27.54
N PRO A 102 13.30 -20.67 -27.70
CA PRO A 102 12.65 -21.36 -26.59
C PRO A 102 13.63 -22.14 -25.70
N ASP A 103 14.79 -22.52 -26.27
CA ASP A 103 15.82 -23.36 -25.62
C ASP A 103 17.04 -22.56 -25.13
N SER A 104 17.07 -21.23 -25.30
CA SER A 104 18.19 -20.43 -24.77
C SER A 104 18.16 -20.42 -23.25
N SER A 105 19.32 -20.67 -22.66
CA SER A 105 19.60 -20.56 -21.23
C SER A 105 18.95 -19.32 -20.63
N ALA A 106 18.36 -19.50 -19.46
CA ALA A 106 17.38 -18.64 -18.76
C ALA A 106 17.81 -17.19 -18.42
N ASP A 107 18.85 -16.67 -19.05
CA ASP A 107 19.47 -15.38 -18.75
C ASP A 107 19.10 -14.28 -19.75
N VAL A 108 18.44 -14.59 -20.88
CA VAL A 108 18.05 -13.58 -21.88
C VAL A 108 16.66 -13.01 -21.58
N ALA A 109 16.58 -11.73 -21.21
CA ALA A 109 15.31 -11.07 -20.92
C ALA A 109 14.39 -11.04 -22.16
N ARG A 110 13.15 -11.50 -22.00
CA ARG A 110 12.11 -11.51 -23.05
C ARG A 110 11.59 -10.11 -23.40
N PHE A 111 11.71 -9.16 -22.47
CA PHE A 111 11.17 -7.81 -22.58
C PHE A 111 12.26 -6.74 -22.48
N VAL A 112 12.03 -5.63 -23.17
CA VAL A 112 12.94 -4.48 -23.24
C VAL A 112 12.19 -3.17 -22.98
N CYS A 113 12.90 -2.16 -22.52
CA CYS A 113 12.37 -0.80 -22.43
C CYS A 113 12.20 -0.20 -23.85
N PRO A 114 11.04 0.39 -24.20
CA PRO A 114 10.82 0.98 -25.52
C PRO A 114 11.66 2.25 -25.78
N LEU A 115 12.12 2.94 -24.72
CA LEU A 115 12.89 4.19 -24.85
C LEU A 115 14.40 3.95 -24.89
N THR A 116 14.89 3.08 -24.01
CA THR A 116 16.34 2.88 -23.81
C THR A 116 16.83 1.55 -24.36
N PHE A 117 15.94 0.70 -24.87
CA PHE A 117 16.22 -0.68 -25.32
C PHE A 117 16.92 -1.56 -24.30
N LYS A 118 16.85 -1.17 -23.02
CA LYS A 118 17.49 -1.90 -21.92
C LYS A 118 16.67 -3.13 -21.57
N GLU A 119 17.37 -4.22 -21.28
CA GLU A 119 16.80 -5.51 -20.96
C GLU A 119 16.17 -5.52 -19.56
N MET A 120 15.01 -6.17 -19.44
CA MET A 120 14.30 -6.31 -18.17
C MET A 120 14.81 -7.53 -17.37
N ASN A 121 16.07 -7.49 -16.95
CA ASN A 121 16.78 -8.58 -16.25
C ASN A 121 17.08 -8.30 -14.77
N GLY A 122 16.70 -7.12 -14.26
CA GLY A 122 16.98 -6.68 -12.90
C GLY A 122 18.33 -6.03 -12.66
N GLY A 123 19.14 -5.84 -13.70
CA GLY A 123 20.34 -5.01 -13.61
C GLY A 123 20.02 -3.52 -13.47
N GLN A 124 18.85 -3.08 -13.94
CA GLN A 124 18.36 -1.71 -13.78
C GLN A 124 16.91 -1.70 -13.30
N PRO A 125 16.51 -0.68 -12.52
CA PRO A 125 15.14 -0.53 -12.06
C PRO A 125 14.21 -0.15 -13.21
N PHE A 126 13.04 -0.80 -13.24
CA PHE A 126 11.95 -0.47 -14.15
C PHE A 126 10.78 0.12 -13.37
N VAL A 127 10.02 0.96 -14.06
CA VAL A 127 8.82 1.61 -13.54
C VAL A 127 7.69 1.44 -14.55
N TYR A 128 6.45 1.49 -14.06
CA TYR A 128 5.27 1.55 -14.90
C TYR A 128 4.37 2.70 -14.48
N ILE A 129 3.59 3.19 -15.44
CA ILE A 129 2.60 4.24 -15.21
C ILE A 129 1.25 3.58 -14.91
N LEU A 130 0.65 3.87 -13.76
CA LEU A 130 -0.58 3.23 -13.29
C LEU A 130 -1.78 3.52 -14.22
N SER A 131 -1.86 4.72 -14.81
CA SER A 131 -2.96 5.11 -15.69
C SER A 131 -3.02 4.25 -16.96
N CYS A 132 -1.89 4.03 -17.65
CA CYS A 132 -1.84 3.32 -18.94
C CYS A 132 -1.24 1.90 -18.90
N GLY A 133 -0.44 1.56 -17.89
CA GLY A 133 0.28 0.30 -17.75
C GLY A 133 1.55 0.20 -18.60
N CYS A 134 1.99 1.27 -19.27
CA CYS A 134 3.25 1.26 -20.03
C CYS A 134 4.45 1.16 -19.08
N VAL A 135 5.44 0.35 -19.47
CA VAL A 135 6.63 0.04 -18.67
C VAL A 135 7.87 0.67 -19.32
N PHE A 136 8.71 1.28 -18.49
CA PHE A 136 9.94 1.95 -18.90
C PHE A 136 11.08 1.66 -17.93
N SER A 137 12.31 1.84 -18.38
CA SER A 137 13.45 1.95 -17.46
C SER A 137 13.32 3.25 -16.66
N GLN A 138 13.65 3.22 -15.37
CA GLN A 138 13.57 4.40 -14.50
C GLN A 138 14.42 5.56 -15.05
N SER A 139 15.62 5.23 -15.57
CA SER A 139 16.51 6.20 -16.22
C SER A 139 15.88 6.78 -17.47
N GLY A 140 15.33 5.95 -18.37
CA GLY A 140 14.72 6.41 -19.61
C GLY A 140 13.53 7.34 -19.38
N LEU A 141 12.64 6.98 -18.44
CA LEU A 141 11.49 7.80 -18.13
C LEU A 141 11.90 9.15 -17.53
N ARG A 142 12.87 9.17 -16.61
CA ARG A 142 13.39 10.42 -16.02
C ARG A 142 14.02 11.35 -17.05
N THR A 143 14.76 10.82 -18.02
CA THR A 143 15.36 11.64 -19.08
C THR A 143 14.31 12.29 -19.97
N VAL A 144 13.23 11.58 -20.29
CA VAL A 144 12.16 12.12 -21.16
C VAL A 144 11.27 13.13 -20.43
N LEU A 145 11.01 12.92 -19.14
CA LEU A 145 10.12 13.78 -18.35
C LEU A 145 10.81 14.97 -17.66
N GLY A 146 12.15 15.09 -17.77
CA GLY A 146 12.92 16.15 -17.11
C GLY A 146 13.10 15.95 -15.60
N SER A 147 14.13 16.59 -15.03
CA SER A 147 14.67 16.36 -13.68
C SER A 147 13.83 16.88 -12.50
N SER A 148 12.56 17.23 -12.67
CA SER A 148 11.68 17.55 -11.53
C SER A 148 11.16 16.28 -10.87
N SER A 149 12.01 15.61 -10.08
CA SER A 149 11.62 14.48 -9.23
C SER A 149 11.77 14.83 -7.74
N PRO A 150 10.76 14.57 -6.89
CA PRO A 150 10.95 14.54 -5.45
C PRO A 150 11.64 13.21 -5.03
N HIS A 151 12.79 13.36 -4.40
CA HIS A 151 13.55 12.40 -3.58
C HIS A 151 13.82 10.96 -4.08
N ASN A 152 15.08 10.71 -4.43
CA ASN A 152 15.91 9.77 -3.68
C ASN A 152 17.32 10.37 -3.57
N GLY A 153 17.81 10.59 -2.35
CA GLY A 153 18.92 11.49 -2.04
C GLY A 153 20.32 10.91 -2.28
N ASN A 154 21.17 11.72 -2.91
CA ASN A 154 22.48 12.16 -2.41
C ASN A 154 23.15 13.00 -3.50
N ASP A 155 23.00 14.33 -3.44
CA ASP A 155 24.08 15.24 -3.81
C ASP A 155 23.88 16.55 -3.07
N ALA A 156 24.87 16.91 -2.26
CA ALA A 156 24.96 18.19 -1.61
C ALA A 156 25.79 19.09 -2.52
N THR A 157 25.12 19.87 -3.37
CA THR A 157 25.67 21.12 -3.88
C THR A 157 24.56 22.15 -3.97
N ALA A 158 24.78 23.26 -3.26
CA ALA A 158 23.91 24.42 -3.25
C ALA A 158 24.02 25.13 -4.60
N ASP A 159 22.89 25.42 -5.23
CA ASP A 159 22.79 26.60 -6.07
C ASP A 159 21.40 27.21 -5.93
N GLU A 160 21.39 28.45 -5.43
CA GLU A 160 20.21 29.28 -5.31
C GLU A 160 19.97 29.97 -6.65
N SER A 161 18.81 29.74 -7.27
CA SER A 161 18.21 30.77 -8.11
C SER A 161 16.69 30.64 -8.21
N ASN A 162 16.02 31.63 -7.61
CA ASN A 162 14.75 32.25 -8.01
C ASN A 162 13.48 31.40 -8.14
N GLY A 163 12.71 31.38 -7.05
CA GLY A 163 11.43 32.12 -6.95
C GLY A 163 10.35 31.93 -8.02
N SER A 164 9.28 31.24 -7.66
CA SER A 164 7.89 31.70 -7.89
C SER A 164 6.90 30.77 -7.18
N SER A 165 6.25 31.31 -6.16
CA SER A 165 5.04 30.78 -5.55
C SER A 165 3.89 30.71 -6.58
N SER A 166 3.36 29.52 -6.84
CA SER A 166 2.03 29.39 -7.46
C SER A 166 1.41 28.04 -7.12
N VAL A 167 0.07 28.06 -7.08
CA VAL A 167 -0.89 27.01 -6.72
C VAL A 167 -0.48 25.61 -7.19
N LYS A 168 -0.73 24.58 -6.37
CA LYS A 168 -0.54 23.15 -6.69
C LYS A 168 -1.40 22.73 -7.88
N ASP A 169 -1.02 23.12 -9.09
CA ASP A 169 -1.44 22.46 -10.31
C ASP A 169 -0.64 21.16 -10.37
N GLU A 170 -1.31 20.03 -10.20
CA GLU A 170 -0.73 18.72 -10.51
C GLU A 170 -0.30 18.77 -11.98
N GLN A 171 1.00 18.94 -12.24
CA GLN A 171 1.54 18.92 -13.60
C GLN A 171 1.29 17.53 -14.19
N LEU A 172 0.19 17.43 -14.94
CA LEU A 172 -0.15 16.23 -15.71
C LEU A 172 0.80 16.11 -16.88
N GLU A 173 1.52 15.01 -16.90
CA GLU A 173 2.43 14.67 -17.98
C GLU A 173 1.84 13.66 -18.93
N VAL A 174 2.47 13.52 -20.09
CA VAL A 174 1.98 12.69 -21.18
C VAL A 174 2.90 11.50 -21.36
N CYS A 175 2.35 10.28 -21.33
CA CYS A 175 3.13 9.07 -21.48
C CYS A 175 3.77 9.01 -22.88
N PRO A 176 5.09 8.80 -23.00
CA PRO A 176 5.77 8.82 -24.31
C PRO A 176 5.39 7.66 -25.24
N GLN A 177 4.81 6.58 -24.72
CA GLN A 177 4.42 5.41 -25.53
C GLN A 177 2.98 5.48 -26.06
N CYS A 178 2.07 6.12 -25.31
CA CYS A 178 0.63 6.04 -25.60
C CYS A 178 -0.14 7.35 -25.40
N ALA A 179 0.56 8.45 -25.12
CA ALA A 179 0.02 9.78 -24.91
C ALA A 179 -1.06 9.90 -23.80
N THR A 180 -1.17 8.90 -22.92
CA THR A 180 -2.09 8.98 -21.78
C THR A 180 -1.55 9.94 -20.72
N LYS A 181 -2.42 10.78 -20.17
CA LYS A 181 -2.07 11.72 -19.10
C LYS A 181 -1.86 10.98 -17.77
N PHE A 182 -0.88 11.41 -16.98
CA PHE A 182 -0.60 10.85 -15.67
C PHE A 182 0.04 11.90 -14.75
N SER A 183 -0.06 11.70 -13.44
CA SER A 183 0.62 12.54 -12.44
C SER A 183 1.97 11.93 -12.06
N LYS A 184 3.03 12.74 -12.09
CA LYS A 184 4.41 12.32 -11.74
C LYS A 184 4.52 11.77 -10.31
N SER A 185 3.73 12.31 -9.38
CA SER A 185 3.86 12.03 -7.95
C SER A 185 3.10 10.77 -7.53
N SER A 186 1.94 10.48 -8.15
CA SER A 186 1.05 9.39 -7.74
C SER A 186 1.08 8.17 -8.65
N ASP A 187 1.37 8.34 -9.95
CA ASP A 187 1.08 7.30 -10.94
C ASP A 187 2.31 6.50 -11.36
N ILE A 188 3.51 6.84 -10.91
CA ILE A 188 4.75 6.13 -11.24
C ILE A 188 5.04 5.08 -10.18
N PHE A 189 4.97 3.80 -10.55
CA PHE A 189 5.22 2.67 -9.65
C PHE A 189 6.48 1.90 -10.06
N MET A 190 7.32 1.55 -9.09
CA MET A 190 8.52 0.74 -9.32
C MET A 190 8.15 -0.75 -9.42
N LEU A 191 8.79 -1.45 -10.36
CA LEU A 191 8.71 -2.90 -10.51
C LEU A 191 9.83 -3.58 -9.71
N ASN A 192 9.47 -4.64 -8.99
CA ASN A 192 10.37 -5.42 -8.14
C ASN A 192 11.32 -4.55 -7.29
N PRO A 193 10.79 -3.65 -6.44
CA PRO A 193 11.61 -2.78 -5.61
C PRO A 193 12.47 -3.54 -4.60
N SER A 194 13.41 -2.85 -3.97
CA SER A 194 14.14 -3.37 -2.82
C SER A 194 13.20 -3.66 -1.64
N LEU A 195 13.64 -4.45 -0.65
CA LEU A 195 12.77 -4.82 0.49
C LEU A 195 12.29 -3.58 1.27
N GLU A 196 13.17 -2.60 1.48
CA GLU A 196 12.85 -1.35 2.17
C GLU A 196 11.81 -0.52 1.39
N GLU A 197 11.96 -0.43 0.07
CA GLU A 197 11.00 0.26 -0.79
C GLU A 197 9.68 -0.51 -0.88
N GLU A 198 9.69 -1.84 -0.89
CA GLU A 198 8.48 -2.66 -0.84
C GLU A 198 7.68 -2.40 0.44
N GLU A 199 8.36 -2.24 1.58
CA GLU A 199 7.73 -1.88 2.86
C GLU A 199 7.12 -0.48 2.83
N ARG A 200 7.82 0.51 2.27
CA ARG A 200 7.26 1.86 2.06
C ARG A 200 6.00 1.81 1.18
N MET A 201 6.04 1.03 0.10
CA MET A 201 4.90 0.84 -0.79
C MET A 201 3.73 0.11 -0.11
N ARG A 202 4.00 -0.84 0.81
CA ARG A 202 2.95 -1.46 1.64
C ARG A 202 2.27 -0.46 2.54
N VAL A 203 3.03 0.38 3.24
CA VAL A 203 2.46 1.41 4.13
C VAL A 203 1.58 2.36 3.32
N VAL A 204 2.05 2.82 2.15
CA VAL A 204 1.25 3.68 1.26
C VAL A 204 -0.03 2.98 0.79
N MET A 205 0.04 1.70 0.40
CA MET A 205 -1.13 0.91 0.01
C MET A 205 -2.14 0.80 1.16
N GLU A 206 -1.68 0.52 2.38
CA GLU A 206 -2.54 0.37 3.56
C GLU A 206 -3.21 1.70 3.94
N LEU A 207 -2.48 2.82 3.82
CA LEU A 207 -3.03 4.16 3.99
C LEU A 207 -4.06 4.51 2.92
N HIS A 208 -3.84 4.13 1.66
CA HIS A 208 -4.85 4.34 0.61
C HIS A 208 -6.12 3.56 0.94
N ARG A 209 -5.99 2.31 1.40
CA ARG A 209 -7.10 1.44 1.75
C ARG A 209 -7.88 1.88 2.98
N SER A 210 -7.22 2.46 3.99
CA SER A 210 -7.92 2.97 5.16
C SER A 210 -8.80 4.19 4.83
N ARG A 211 -8.48 4.90 3.73
CA ARG A 211 -9.25 6.03 3.21
C ARG A 211 -10.39 5.61 2.26
N GLU A 212 -10.41 4.36 1.80
CA GLU A 212 -11.47 3.87 0.91
C GLU A 212 -12.81 3.75 1.66
N PRO A 213 -13.89 4.37 1.17
CA PRO A 213 -15.19 4.26 1.81
C PRO A 213 -15.69 2.82 1.70
N VAL A 214 -15.92 2.17 2.85
CA VAL A 214 -16.48 0.82 2.90
C VAL A 214 -17.89 0.85 2.31
N LYS A 215 -18.03 0.35 1.08
CA LYS A 215 -19.35 0.11 0.48
C LYS A 215 -20.03 -0.98 1.30
N LYS A 216 -21.02 -0.62 2.14
CA LYS A 216 -21.89 -1.59 2.81
C LYS A 216 -22.59 -2.43 1.75
N SER A 217 -22.12 -3.65 1.53
CA SER A 217 -22.83 -4.63 0.72
C SER A 217 -24.16 -4.92 1.42
N LYS A 218 -25.26 -4.60 0.73
CA LYS A 218 -26.60 -5.05 1.09
C LYS A 218 -26.56 -6.57 1.07
N LYS A 219 -26.57 -7.21 2.24
CA LYS A 219 -26.61 -8.66 2.43
C LYS A 219 -27.79 -9.19 1.62
N ARG A 220 -27.54 -9.67 0.39
CA ARG A 220 -28.48 -10.53 -0.32
C ARG A 220 -28.42 -11.85 0.41
N LYS A 221 -29.43 -12.10 1.24
CA LYS A 221 -29.72 -13.40 1.84
C LYS A 221 -29.94 -14.36 0.65
N ALA A 222 -28.97 -15.24 0.41
CA ALA A 222 -29.19 -16.38 -0.47
C ALA A 222 -30.24 -17.26 0.23
N GLY A 223 -31.40 -17.39 -0.39
CA GLY A 223 -32.44 -18.32 0.01
C GLY A 223 -32.10 -19.70 -0.50
N ALA A 224 -32.22 -20.69 0.38
CA ALA A 224 -32.39 -22.09 0.03
C ALA A 224 -33.89 -22.41 0.17
N ASP A 225 -34.42 -22.96 -0.92
CA ASP A 225 -35.53 -23.89 -1.11
C ASP A 225 -36.89 -23.78 -0.39
N VAL A 226 -37.90 -23.76 -1.26
CA VAL A 226 -39.32 -24.17 -1.26
C VAL A 226 -39.82 -25.03 -0.08
N ASP A 227 -40.91 -24.63 0.58
CA ASP A 227 -42.25 -25.28 0.49
C ASP A 227 -43.34 -24.55 1.30
N GLU A 228 -44.58 -24.80 0.91
CA GLU A 228 -45.82 -24.03 1.08
C GLU A 228 -46.61 -24.37 2.37
N ALA A 229 -47.29 -23.38 3.00
CA ALA A 229 -48.68 -23.48 3.50
C ALA A 229 -49.14 -22.29 4.39
N ALA A 230 -50.41 -21.93 4.20
CA ALA A 230 -51.19 -20.78 4.67
C ALA A 230 -51.50 -20.66 6.18
N ALA A 231 -51.76 -19.42 6.66
CA ALA A 231 -53.00 -19.05 7.40
C ALA A 231 -53.10 -17.54 7.75
N LYS A 232 -54.33 -17.00 7.67
CA LYS A 232 -54.78 -15.60 7.87
C LYS A 232 -55.02 -15.20 9.34
N LYS A 233 -54.84 -13.92 9.72
CA LYS A 233 -55.91 -12.94 10.17
C LYS A 233 -55.39 -11.67 10.90
N LYS A 234 -55.78 -10.51 10.33
CA LYS A 234 -56.43 -9.28 10.89
C LYS A 234 -55.99 -8.58 12.20
N LYS A 235 -55.71 -7.26 12.02
CA LYS A 235 -56.20 -6.01 12.68
C LYS A 235 -55.73 -5.61 14.09
N GLY A 236 -55.29 -4.34 14.20
CA GLY A 236 -55.38 -3.51 15.42
C GLY A 236 -54.31 -2.42 15.52
N SER A 237 -54.67 -1.16 15.22
CA SER A 237 -53.99 0.06 15.71
C SER A 237 -54.46 0.37 17.15
N PRO A 238 -53.75 1.22 17.90
CA PRO A 238 -54.12 2.64 17.96
C PRO A 238 -52.94 3.62 17.96
N GLU A 239 -53.29 4.89 17.79
CA GLU A 239 -52.43 6.06 17.61
C GLU A 239 -51.91 6.65 18.92
N ASP A 240 -50.79 7.36 18.86
CA ASP A 240 -50.52 8.56 19.67
C ASP A 240 -49.47 9.45 18.94
N HIS A 241 -49.84 10.69 18.63
CA HIS A 241 -49.00 11.82 18.22
C HIS A 241 -48.68 12.66 19.48
N PRO A 242 -47.62 13.51 19.58
CA PRO A 242 -47.33 14.55 18.57
C PRO A 242 -45.86 15.08 18.47
N LEU A 243 -45.71 16.12 17.61
CA LEU A 243 -44.68 17.19 17.57
C LEU A 243 -43.48 17.05 16.60
N SER A 244 -43.71 17.61 15.40
CA SER A 244 -42.90 18.47 14.51
C SER A 244 -41.39 18.25 14.23
N PRO A 245 -40.93 18.55 12.99
CA PRO A 245 -39.70 18.00 12.43
C PRO A 245 -38.50 18.95 12.57
N ALA A 246 -37.42 18.47 13.19
CA ALA A 246 -36.08 19.03 13.00
C ALA A 246 -35.39 18.29 11.84
N PRO A 247 -34.52 18.95 11.05
CA PRO A 247 -34.05 18.42 9.77
C PRO A 247 -33.25 17.13 9.99
N GLY A 248 -33.73 16.05 9.36
CA GLY A 248 -33.16 14.72 9.49
C GLY A 248 -31.74 14.65 8.94
N LEU A 249 -30.75 14.82 9.81
CA LEU A 249 -29.41 14.31 9.55
C LEU A 249 -29.46 12.79 9.64
N ASN A 250 -28.94 12.13 8.60
CA ASN A 250 -28.97 10.69 8.43
C ASN A 250 -28.65 9.94 9.75
N PRO A 251 -29.41 8.91 10.15
CA PRO A 251 -29.17 8.17 11.40
C PRO A 251 -27.76 7.57 11.49
N LYS A 252 -27.09 7.41 10.34
CA LYS A 252 -25.70 6.95 10.22
C LYS A 252 -24.66 8.02 10.62
N ILE A 253 -24.95 9.31 10.42
CA ILE A 253 -24.09 10.42 10.86
C ILE A 253 -24.22 10.57 12.39
N SER A 254 -25.44 10.44 12.93
CA SER A 254 -25.68 10.51 14.38
C SER A 254 -25.04 9.35 15.14
N ALA A 255 -25.03 8.13 14.57
CA ALA A 255 -24.39 6.98 15.19
C ALA A 255 -22.85 7.11 15.21
N ALA A 256 -22.24 7.59 14.12
CA ALA A 256 -20.78 7.80 14.06
C ALA A 256 -20.32 8.97 14.95
N SER A 257 -21.10 10.04 15.05
CA SER A 257 -20.80 11.14 15.98
C SER A 257 -20.94 10.72 17.44
N ARG A 258 -21.88 9.81 17.76
CA ARG A 258 -22.03 9.24 19.11
C ARG A 258 -20.87 8.32 19.47
N SER A 259 -20.42 7.44 18.57
CA SER A 259 -19.27 6.57 18.85
C SER A 259 -17.97 7.35 19.06
N LEU A 260 -17.77 8.45 18.33
CA LEU A 260 -16.61 9.32 18.53
C LEU A 260 -16.71 10.12 19.83
N ALA A 261 -17.91 10.58 20.19
CA ALA A 261 -18.13 11.24 21.48
C ALA A 261 -17.92 10.28 22.66
N GLU A 262 -18.35 9.03 22.54
CA GLU A 262 -18.13 7.97 23.54
C GLU A 262 -16.65 7.61 23.69
N SER A 263 -15.91 7.51 22.58
CA SER A 263 -14.46 7.23 22.65
C SER A 263 -13.68 8.38 23.28
N LEU A 264 -14.03 9.63 22.94
CA LEU A 264 -13.41 10.81 23.55
C LEU A 264 -13.76 10.93 25.04
N ALA A 265 -15.00 10.64 25.43
CA ALA A 265 -15.41 10.60 26.84
C ALA A 265 -14.70 9.48 27.63
N ALA A 266 -14.50 8.31 27.02
CA ALA A 266 -13.76 7.21 27.63
C ALA A 266 -12.25 7.52 27.80
N GLU A 267 -11.65 8.26 26.88
CA GLU A 267 -10.27 8.74 27.03
C GLU A 267 -10.16 9.86 28.08
N GLU A 268 -11.12 10.78 28.13
CA GLU A 268 -11.16 11.82 29.15
C GLU A 268 -11.31 11.25 30.57
N THR A 269 -12.14 10.21 30.75
CA THR A 269 -12.28 9.54 32.06
C THR A 269 -10.99 8.83 32.46
N LYS A 270 -10.29 8.18 31.52
CA LYS A 270 -8.96 7.59 31.75
C LYS A 270 -7.92 8.65 32.11
N ARG A 271 -7.91 9.81 31.45
CA ARG A 271 -7.00 10.93 31.78
C ARG A 271 -7.32 11.55 33.14
N LYS A 272 -8.61 11.67 33.49
CA LYS A 272 -9.06 12.22 34.77
C LYS A 272 -8.85 11.25 35.94
N ALA A 273 -8.79 9.94 35.71
CA ALA A 273 -8.58 8.94 36.76
C ALA A 273 -7.23 9.08 37.49
N GLY A 274 -6.18 9.55 36.80
CA GLY A 274 -4.84 9.74 37.38
C GLY A 274 -4.58 11.11 38.01
N MET A 275 -5.57 12.02 38.03
CA MET A 275 -5.39 13.40 38.48
C MET A 275 -5.95 13.64 39.88
N SER A 276 -5.38 14.60 40.61
CA SER A 276 -5.94 15.07 41.90
C SER A 276 -7.28 15.80 41.68
N ASP A 277 -8.14 15.81 42.69
CA ASP A 277 -9.49 16.38 42.58
C ASP A 277 -9.51 17.88 42.27
N ALA A 278 -8.47 18.60 42.68
CA ALA A 278 -8.26 20.00 42.30
C ALA A 278 -8.04 20.14 40.78
N VAL A 279 -7.22 19.27 40.18
CA VAL A 279 -6.92 19.31 38.74
C VAL A 279 -8.10 18.81 37.91
N LYS A 280 -8.84 17.79 38.38
CA LYS A 280 -10.09 17.35 37.73
C LYS A 280 -11.11 18.47 37.60
N SER A 281 -11.12 19.42 38.54
CA SER A 281 -12.07 20.54 38.55
C SER A 281 -11.83 21.60 37.49
N LEU A 282 -10.63 21.64 36.89
CA LEU A 282 -10.26 22.59 35.82
C LEU A 282 -10.82 22.18 34.46
N TYR A 283 -11.09 20.89 34.23
CA TYR A 283 -11.52 20.32 32.94
C TYR A 283 -13.02 20.03 32.87
N ARG A 284 -13.85 20.88 33.50
CA ARG A 284 -15.32 20.78 33.47
C ARG A 284 -15.89 21.26 32.14
N GLY A 285 -16.93 20.58 31.67
CA GLY A 285 -17.62 20.91 30.44
C GLY A 285 -18.72 21.96 30.66
N LYS A 286 -19.18 22.57 29.56
CA LYS A 286 -20.23 23.61 29.57
C LYS A 286 -21.61 23.12 30.03
N ASN A 287 -21.80 21.80 30.11
CA ASN A 287 -23.04 21.14 30.54
C ASN A 287 -23.00 20.63 31.99
N ASP A 288 -21.88 20.82 32.71
CA ASP A 288 -21.80 20.45 34.12
C ASP A 288 -22.56 21.48 34.98
N ALA A 289 -23.22 21.00 36.05
CA ALA A 289 -23.96 21.87 36.96
C ALA A 289 -23.08 22.99 37.54
N PRO A 290 -23.55 24.25 37.58
CA PRO A 290 -22.76 25.37 38.09
C PRO A 290 -22.42 25.14 39.56
N ARG A 291 -21.14 25.32 39.90
CA ARG A 291 -20.68 25.25 41.30
C ARG A 291 -21.23 26.45 42.08
N LYS A 292 -21.70 26.19 43.30
CA LYS A 292 -22.23 27.22 44.22
C LYS A 292 -21.13 28.06 44.89
N GLU A 293 -19.88 27.64 44.80
CA GLU A 293 -18.72 28.29 45.45
C GLU A 293 -17.82 28.93 44.41
N THR A 294 -17.33 30.14 44.71
CA THR A 294 -16.38 30.85 43.86
C THR A 294 -14.96 30.33 44.13
N PHE A 295 -14.06 30.53 43.17
CA PHE A 295 -12.67 30.10 43.26
C PHE A 295 -11.96 30.66 44.52
N MET A 296 -12.38 31.82 45.03
CA MET A 296 -11.85 32.45 46.24
C MET A 296 -12.37 31.84 47.55
N THR A 297 -13.47 31.07 47.55
CA THR A 297 -14.05 30.49 48.77
C THR A 297 -13.73 29.00 48.93
N MET A 298 -13.09 28.37 47.93
CA MET A 298 -12.72 26.96 47.99
C MET A 298 -11.60 26.72 49.02
N GLY A 299 -11.91 25.96 50.08
CA GLY A 299 -10.92 25.51 51.07
C GLY A 299 -10.69 26.47 52.25
N THR A 300 -11.49 27.52 52.39
CA THR A 300 -11.46 28.34 53.61
C THR A 300 -12.26 27.66 54.73
N PHE A 301 -11.56 27.31 55.80
CA PHE A 301 -12.12 26.77 57.03
C PHE A 301 -13.20 27.71 57.59
N THR A 302 -14.48 27.38 57.44
CA THR A 302 -15.52 27.91 58.33
C THR A 302 -15.45 27.15 59.65
N ARG A 303 -14.48 27.51 60.50
CA ARG A 303 -14.57 27.26 61.95
C ARG A 303 -15.47 28.35 62.52
N TYR A 304 -16.76 28.07 62.69
CA TYR A 304 -17.57 28.66 63.75
C TYR A 304 -18.84 27.80 63.91
N ALA A 305 -18.79 26.91 64.88
CA ALA A 305 -19.90 26.48 65.73
C ALA A 305 -19.35 26.46 67.16
#